data_AF-A0A6L9M6F8-F1
#
_entry.id   AF-A0A6L9M6F8-F1
#
_cell.length_a   1.000
_cell.length_b   1.000
_cell.length_c   1.000
_cell.angle_alpha   90.00
_cell.angle_beta   90.00
_cell.angle_gamma   90.00
#
_symmetry.space_group_name_H-M   'P 1'
#
loop_
_entity.id
_entity.type
_entity.pdbx_description
1 polymer ?
#
loop_
_entity_poly.entity_id
_entity_poly.type
_entity_poly.pdbx_seq_one_letter_code
_entity_poly.pdbx_strand_id
1 'polypeptide(L)'
;MRISSVHKDIIDSKFLESMADKRSFLKRMFTVFISQEPKRIQEIKNALHAQDNERLRHLAHSLKGGAATIGVERVRECCLNLENASRANDMEAANAHFETLEVEMRNAYAFMFDFLAE
;
A
#
# COMPACT_ATOMS: atom_id res chain seq x y z
N MET A 1 7.82 23.30 -6.03
CA MET A 1 7.03 22.40 -5.16
C MET A 1 7.97 21.87 -4.08
N ARG A 2 7.93 22.43 -2.86
CA ARG A 2 8.79 21.98 -1.75
C ARG A 2 8.08 20.81 -1.08
N ILE A 3 8.35 19.61 -1.59
CA ILE A 3 7.97 18.38 -0.91
C ILE A 3 8.85 18.30 0.35
N SER A 4 8.25 18.46 1.52
CA SER A 4 8.89 18.34 2.84
C SER A 4 9.71 17.05 2.90
N SER A 5 10.87 17.06 3.56
CA SER A 5 11.78 15.90 3.68
C SER A 5 11.14 14.62 4.27
N VAL A 6 9.93 14.73 4.85
CA VAL A 6 9.15 13.63 5.43
C VAL A 6 8.43 12.79 4.36
N HIS A 7 8.23 13.31 3.14
CA HIS A 7 7.44 12.64 2.10
C HIS A 7 8.27 11.83 1.09
N LYS A 8 9.60 12.00 1.08
CA LYS A 8 10.49 11.34 0.10
C LYS A 8 10.58 9.81 0.26
N ASP A 9 10.16 9.29 1.41
CA ASP A 9 10.26 7.86 1.73
C ASP A 9 8.94 7.09 1.53
N ILE A 10 7.85 7.78 1.13
CA ILE A 10 6.51 7.18 1.00
C ILE A 10 6.26 6.68 -0.43
N ILE A 11 6.58 7.51 -1.42
CA ILE A 11 6.48 7.17 -2.84
C ILE A 11 7.88 7.19 -3.44
N ASP A 12 8.20 6.17 -4.24
CA ASP A 12 9.46 6.08 -4.96
C ASP A 12 9.75 7.33 -5.79
N SER A 13 10.94 7.89 -5.58
CA SER A 13 11.40 9.12 -6.23
C SER A 13 11.47 8.98 -7.76
N LYS A 14 11.92 7.83 -8.27
CA LYS A 14 12.02 7.60 -9.72
C LYS A 14 10.63 7.50 -10.35
N PHE A 15 9.68 6.88 -9.66
CA PHE A 15 8.28 6.88 -10.06
C PHE A 15 7.73 8.31 -10.14
N LEU A 16 7.93 9.14 -9.12
CA LEU A 16 7.50 10.55 -9.14
C LEU A 16 8.14 11.34 -10.29
N GLU A 17 9.44 11.17 -10.52
CA GLU A 17 10.15 11.80 -11.65
C GLU A 17 9.56 11.37 -12.99
N SER A 18 9.25 10.09 -13.17
CA SER A 18 8.61 9.56 -14.39
C SER A 18 7.18 10.11 -14.64
N MET A 19 6.57 10.67 -13.59
CA MET A 19 5.23 11.25 -13.60
C MET A 19 5.21 12.78 -13.57
N ALA A 20 6.37 13.44 -13.63
CA ALA A 20 6.50 14.89 -13.49
C ALA A 20 5.57 15.68 -14.44
N ASP A 21 5.53 15.28 -15.72
CA ASP A 21 4.67 15.91 -16.74
C ASP A 21 3.25 15.32 -16.81
N LYS A 22 2.95 14.33 -15.97
CA LYS A 22 1.71 13.54 -15.98
C LYS A 22 0.88 13.75 -14.72
N ARG A 23 0.95 14.94 -14.10
CA ARG A 23 0.26 15.25 -12.83
C ARG A 23 -1.22 14.88 -12.83
N SER A 24 -1.96 15.18 -13.90
CA SER A 24 -3.39 14.85 -13.99
C SER A 24 -3.66 13.33 -14.01
N PHE A 25 -2.78 12.56 -14.63
CA PHE A 25 -2.83 11.10 -14.62
C PHE A 25 -2.49 10.55 -13.23
N LEU A 26 -1.43 11.07 -12.60
CA LEU A 26 -1.04 10.68 -11.25
C LEU A 26 -2.14 10.96 -10.23
N LYS A 27 -2.81 12.12 -10.31
CA LYS A 27 -3.99 12.43 -9.48
C LYS A 27 -5.09 11.36 -9.64
N ARG A 28 -5.41 10.96 -10.87
CA ARG A 28 -6.41 9.89 -11.12
C ARG A 28 -5.99 8.56 -10.50
N MET A 29 -4.72 8.18 -10.63
CA MET A 29 -4.22 6.94 -10.02
C MET A 29 -4.37 6.96 -8.49
N PHE A 30 -4.00 8.07 -7.84
CA PHE A 30 -4.17 8.24 -6.40
C PHE A 30 -5.64 8.23 -5.98
N THR A 31 -6.53 8.90 -6.71
CA THR A 31 -7.97 8.83 -6.45
C THR A 31 -8.49 7.40 -6.48
N VAL A 32 -8.10 6.61 -7.48
CA VAL A 32 -8.50 5.20 -7.59
C VAL A 32 -7.98 4.39 -6.41
N PHE A 33 -6.70 4.54 -6.07
CA PHE A 33 -6.08 3.81 -4.96
C PHE A 33 -6.75 4.14 -3.61
N ILE A 34 -6.96 5.42 -3.30
CA ILE A 34 -7.65 5.87 -2.08
C ILE A 34 -9.08 5.30 -2.02
N SER A 35 -9.77 5.19 -3.16
CA SER A 35 -11.15 4.70 -3.18
C SER A 35 -11.30 3.19 -2.97
N GLN A 36 -10.30 2.39 -3.40
CA GLN A 36 -10.41 0.93 -3.42
C GLN A 36 -9.72 0.26 -2.24
N GLU A 37 -8.53 0.73 -1.87
CA GLU A 37 -7.67 0.02 -0.94
C GLU A 37 -8.15 -0.01 0.52
N PRO A 38 -8.91 0.98 1.06
CA PRO A 38 -9.43 0.89 2.43
C PRO A 38 -10.29 -0.35 2.65
N LYS A 39 -11.10 -0.72 1.65
CA LYS A 39 -11.90 -1.94 1.69
C LYS A 39 -11.01 -3.19 1.70
N ARG A 40 -9.95 -3.20 0.88
CA ARG A 40 -9.00 -4.32 0.83
C ARG A 40 -8.24 -4.51 2.14
N ILE A 41 -7.83 -3.42 2.80
CA ILE A 41 -7.22 -3.47 4.14
C ILE A 41 -8.16 -4.10 5.16
N GLN A 42 -9.44 -3.73 5.14
CA GLN A 42 -10.42 -4.36 6.03
C GLN A 42 -10.63 -5.85 5.71
N GLU A 43 -10.63 -6.23 4.43
CA GLU A 43 -10.71 -7.64 4.03
C GLU A 43 -9.48 -8.45 4.46
N ILE A 44 -8.29 -7.87 4.40
CA ILE A 44 -7.04 -8.48 4.91
C ILE A 44 -7.15 -8.73 6.42
N LYS A 45 -7.61 -7.72 7.17
CA LYS A 45 -7.87 -7.83 8.61
C LYS A 45 -8.84 -8.96 8.92
N ASN A 46 -9.93 -9.05 8.17
CA ASN A 46 -10.93 -10.10 8.36
C ASN A 46 -10.35 -11.49 8.05
N ALA A 47 -9.51 -11.62 7.01
CA ALA A 47 -8.85 -12.88 6.68
C ALA A 47 -7.86 -13.32 7.78
N LEU A 48 -7.12 -12.38 8.38
CA LEU A 48 -6.27 -12.65 9.54
C LEU A 48 -7.05 -13.18 10.73
N HIS A 49 -8.17 -12.52 11.07
CA HIS A 49 -9.04 -12.93 12.17
C HIS A 49 -9.67 -14.32 11.93
N ALA A 50 -10.01 -14.63 10.68
CA ALA A 50 -10.56 -15.91 10.28
C ALA A 50 -9.50 -17.01 10.08
N GLN A 51 -8.20 -16.67 10.19
CA GLN A 51 -7.07 -17.55 9.89
C GLN A 51 -7.14 -18.16 8.47
N ASP A 52 -7.69 -17.41 7.51
CA ASP A 52 -7.85 -17.81 6.12
C ASP A 52 -6.58 -17.44 5.30
N ASN A 53 -5.57 -18.31 5.37
CA ASN A 53 -4.27 -18.11 4.74
C ASN A 53 -4.36 -17.90 3.21
N GLU A 54 -5.23 -18.66 2.53
CA GLU A 54 -5.38 -18.54 1.08
C GLU A 54 -5.98 -17.18 0.72
N ARG A 55 -7.06 -16.77 1.39
CA ARG A 55 -7.67 -15.45 1.16
C ARG A 55 -6.71 -14.32 1.52
N LEU A 56 -5.99 -14.44 2.64
CA LEU A 56 -4.98 -13.46 3.05
C LEU A 56 -3.91 -13.29 1.98
N ARG A 57 -3.36 -14.39 1.46
CA ARG A 57 -2.38 -14.38 0.38
C ARG A 57 -2.91 -13.68 -0.87
N HIS A 58 -4.14 -13.98 -1.29
CA HIS A 58 -4.74 -13.38 -2.48
C HIS A 58 -4.97 -11.87 -2.33
N LEU A 59 -5.45 -11.43 -1.17
CA LEU A 59 -5.67 -10.02 -0.89
C LEU A 59 -4.35 -9.25 -0.80
N ALA A 60 -3.35 -9.79 -0.11
CA ALA A 60 -2.01 -9.21 -0.04
C ALA A 60 -1.37 -9.10 -1.43
N HIS A 61 -1.50 -10.14 -2.27
CA HIS A 61 -1.03 -10.11 -3.65
C HIS A 61 -1.68 -9.02 -4.49
N SER A 62 -2.99 -8.85 -4.37
CA SER A 62 -3.73 -7.82 -5.09
C SER A 62 -3.28 -6.41 -4.66
N LEU A 63 -3.15 -6.16 -3.36
CA LEU A 63 -2.67 -4.88 -2.83
C LEU A 63 -1.22 -4.60 -3.25
N LYS A 64 -0.36 -5.61 -3.24
CA LYS A 64 1.03 -5.50 -3.71
C LYS A 64 1.12 -4.95 -5.14
N GLY A 65 0.29 -5.49 -6.05
CA GLY A 65 0.24 -5.04 -7.44
C GLY A 65 -0.22 -3.59 -7.56
N GLY A 66 -1.25 -3.20 -6.79
CA GLY A 66 -1.71 -1.82 -6.71
C GLY A 66 -0.61 -0.88 -6.22
N ALA A 67 0.03 -1.20 -5.10
CA ALA A 67 1.11 -0.42 -4.50
C ALA A 67 2.32 -0.26 -5.43
N ALA A 68 2.74 -1.34 -6.10
CA ALA A 68 3.82 -1.31 -7.09
C ALA A 68 3.49 -0.39 -8.28
N THR A 69 2.23 -0.36 -8.71
CA THR A 69 1.78 0.45 -9.85
C THR A 69 1.88 1.96 -9.58
N ILE A 70 1.76 2.37 -8.32
CA ILE A 70 1.81 3.78 -7.91
C ILE A 70 3.05 4.15 -7.10
N GLY A 71 4.06 3.27 -7.06
CA GLY A 71 5.35 3.53 -6.42
C GLY A 71 5.33 3.56 -4.89
N VAL A 72 4.34 2.96 -4.21
CA VAL A 72 4.30 2.88 -2.74
C VAL A 72 5.10 1.65 -2.27
N GLU A 73 6.42 1.74 -2.28
CA GLU A 73 7.30 0.58 -2.11
C GLU A 73 7.18 -0.08 -0.73
N ARG A 74 7.04 0.72 0.34
CA ARG A 74 6.87 0.21 1.71
C ARG A 74 5.61 -0.66 1.88
N VAL A 75 4.50 -0.25 1.27
CA VAL A 75 3.25 -1.03 1.25
C VAL A 75 3.45 -2.32 0.44
N ARG A 76 4.12 -2.22 -0.70
CA ARG A 76 4.44 -3.39 -1.55
C ARG A 76 5.28 -4.42 -0.79
N GLU A 77 6.30 -3.99 -0.05
CA GLU A 77 7.14 -4.86 0.79
C GLU A 77 6.32 -5.55 1.89
N CYS A 78 5.47 -4.80 2.61
CA CYS A 78 4.60 -5.38 3.64
C CYS A 78 3.66 -6.44 3.07
N CYS A 79 3.10 -6.20 1.87
CA CYS A 79 2.25 -7.17 1.20
C CYS A 79 3.00 -8.43 0.77
N LEU A 80 4.24 -8.29 0.29
CA LEU A 80 5.10 -9.44 -0.02
C LEU A 80 5.38 -10.29 1.22
N ASN A 81 5.65 -9.63 2.36
CA ASN A 81 5.88 -10.33 3.62
C ASN A 81 4.62 -11.03 4.13
N LEU A 82 3.44 -10.40 3.99
CA LEU A 82 2.15 -11.05 4.26
C LEU A 82 1.92 -12.28 3.36
N GLU A 83 2.21 -12.19 2.05
CA GLU A 83 2.11 -13.33 1.14
C GLU A 83 3.02 -14.50 1.59
N ASN A 84 4.26 -14.18 2.00
CA ASN A 84 5.22 -15.19 2.46
C ASN A 84 4.80 -15.83 3.78
N ALA A 85 4.37 -15.04 4.76
CA ALA A 85 3.87 -15.53 6.04
C ALA A 85 2.62 -16.42 5.86
N SER A 86 1.69 -16.01 4.97
CA SER A 86 0.51 -16.80 4.63
C SER A 86 0.88 -18.15 4.01
N ARG A 87 1.88 -18.18 3.11
CA ARG A 87 2.38 -19.44 2.51
C ARG A 87 3.06 -20.35 3.53
N ALA A 88 3.71 -19.78 4.54
CA ALA A 88 4.32 -20.50 5.64
C ALA A 88 3.31 -20.94 6.71
N ASN A 89 2.05 -20.52 6.63
CA ASN A 89 1.03 -20.64 7.67
C ASN A 89 1.48 -20.01 9.01
N ASP A 90 2.31 -18.97 8.96
CA ASP A 90 2.80 -18.23 10.12
C ASP A 90 1.89 -17.02 10.39
N MET A 91 0.82 -17.25 11.15
CA MET A 91 -0.16 -16.22 11.47
C MET A 91 0.38 -15.14 12.43
N GLU A 92 1.40 -15.46 13.23
CA GLU A 92 2.02 -14.48 14.12
C GLU A 92 2.83 -13.46 13.30
N ALA A 93 3.68 -13.94 12.38
CA ALA A 93 4.40 -13.09 11.45
C ALA A 93 3.43 -12.30 10.55
N ALA A 94 2.35 -12.93 10.08
CA ALA A 94 1.34 -12.27 9.27
C ALA A 94 0.68 -11.09 10.00
N ASN A 95 0.33 -11.25 11.29
CA ASN A 95 -0.21 -10.15 12.09
C ASN A 95 0.81 -9.01 12.27
N ALA A 96 2.08 -9.32 12.57
CA ALA A 96 3.12 -8.30 12.70
C ALA A 96 3.33 -7.49 11.40
N HIS A 97 3.30 -8.18 10.25
CA HIS A 97 3.38 -7.53 8.94
C HIS A 97 2.13 -6.70 8.61
N PHE A 98 0.95 -7.11 9.09
CA PHE A 98 -0.28 -6.34 8.94
C PHE A 98 -0.27 -5.04 9.75
N GLU A 99 0.22 -5.07 11.00
CA GLU A 99 0.36 -3.84 11.81
C GLU A 99 1.26 -2.82 11.13
N THR A 100 2.37 -3.29 10.55
CA THR A 100 3.27 -2.45 9.75
C THR A 100 2.56 -1.93 8.50
N LEU A 101 1.84 -2.79 7.77
CA LEU A 101 1.05 -2.40 6.60
C LEU A 101 0.05 -1.29 6.92
N GLU A 102 -0.65 -1.36 8.06
CA GLU A 102 -1.62 -0.33 8.46
C GLU A 102 -0.95 1.05 8.65
N VAL A 103 0.26 1.09 9.22
CA VAL A 103 1.04 2.32 9.36
C VAL A 103 1.43 2.87 7.99
N GLU A 104 1.99 2.04 7.12
CA GLU A 104 2.46 2.47 5.80
C GLU A 104 1.31 2.93 4.90
N MET A 105 0.14 2.29 4.99
CA MET A 105 -1.05 2.71 4.28
C MET A 105 -1.55 4.08 4.76
N ARG A 106 -1.49 4.38 6.06
CA ARG A 106 -1.83 5.72 6.57
C ARG A 106 -0.88 6.77 6.03
N ASN A 107 0.43 6.49 5.99
CA ASN A 107 1.44 7.39 5.42
C ASN A 107 1.16 7.64 3.92
N ALA A 108 0.88 6.57 3.18
CA ALA A 108 0.54 6.63 1.76
C ALA A 108 -0.70 7.50 1.52
N TYR A 109 -1.77 7.32 2.30
CA TYR A 109 -2.97 8.13 2.19
C TYR A 109 -2.73 9.60 2.51
N ALA A 110 -1.99 9.90 3.59
CA ALA A 110 -1.65 11.27 3.94
C ALA A 110 -0.93 11.98 2.79
N PHE A 111 0.11 11.35 2.23
CA PHE A 111 0.81 11.87 1.05
C PHE A 111 -0.13 12.12 -0.14
N MET A 112 -1.00 11.15 -0.46
CA MET A 112 -1.89 11.26 -1.61
C MET A 112 -2.94 12.36 -1.41
N PHE A 113 -3.48 12.52 -0.21
CA PHE A 113 -4.41 13.61 0.09
C PHE A 113 -3.76 14.98 -0.03
N ASP A 114 -2.55 15.15 0.52
CA ASP A 114 -1.78 16.39 0.39
C ASP A 114 -1.50 16.71 -1.08
N PHE A 115 -1.07 15.70 -1.87
CA PHE A 115 -0.82 15.87 -3.31
C PHE A 115 -2.08 16.24 -4.10
N LEU A 116 -3.24 15.72 -3.72
CA LEU A 116 -4.51 16.01 -4.40
C LEU A 116 -5.00 17.43 -4.09
N ALA A 117 -4.73 17.94 -2.88
CA ALA A 117 -5.13 19.27 -2.41
C ALA A 117 -4.33 20.42 -3.06
N GLU A 118 -3.12 20.14 -3.56
CA GLU A 118 -2.29 21.07 -4.35
C GLU A 118 -2.71 21.19 -5.82
#